data_AF-A0A947B2W1-F1
#
_entry.id   AF-A0A947B2W1-F1
#
_cell.length_a   1.000
_cell.length_b   1.000
_cell.length_c   1.000
_cell.angle_alpha   90.00
_cell.angle_beta   90.00
_cell.angle_gamma   90.00
#
_symmetry.space_group_name_H-M   'P 1'
#
loop_
_entity.id
_entity.type
_entity.pdbx_description
1 polymer ?
#
loop_
_entity_poly.entity_id
_entity_poly.type
_entity_poly.pdbx_seq_one_letter_code
_entity_poly.pdbx_strand_id
1 'polypeptide(L)'
;MRDENCEISAVPAACCLPVPSKVAGLPATQSALRFALCVFIAFFALSVQAHGQETTSELVAKVQSQYDQTRSIRADFSQETRSRAASLGTTAKGKLYFLKPRAIRWDYSEPKQQFVINEKKAWLYVPDEKTIYLYEVDQIINSPIVLGFFSGLGKLAETFDISQLPPEPG
;
A
#
# COMPACT_ATOMS: atom_id res chain seq x y z
N MET A 1 -37.76 36.41 -37.47
CA MET A 1 -39.24 36.45 -37.56
C MET A 1 -39.72 35.66 -36.35
N ARG A 2 -39.98 36.36 -35.24
CA ARG A 2 -41.30 36.49 -34.58
C ARG A 2 -41.77 35.17 -33.93
N ASP A 3 -42.20 35.04 -32.69
CA ASP A 3 -42.60 35.94 -31.59
C ASP A 3 -42.54 35.07 -30.29
N GLU A 4 -42.13 35.60 -29.13
CA GLU A 4 -42.99 35.94 -27.96
C GLU A 4 -43.84 34.77 -27.38
N ASN A 5 -43.56 34.32 -26.15
CA ASN A 5 -44.20 34.75 -24.87
C ASN A 5 -45.46 33.91 -24.54
N CYS A 6 -45.39 33.00 -23.55
CA CYS A 6 -45.94 33.13 -22.19
C CYS A 6 -47.48 33.24 -22.10
N GLU A 7 -48.15 32.23 -21.49
CA GLU A 7 -49.27 32.49 -20.57
C GLU A 7 -49.51 31.33 -19.59
N ILE A 8 -49.79 31.72 -18.35
CA ILE A 8 -50.13 30.93 -17.17
C ILE A 8 -51.66 30.78 -17.10
N SER A 9 -52.18 29.62 -16.70
CA SER A 9 -53.47 29.60 -15.97
C SER A 9 -53.64 28.34 -15.13
N ALA A 10 -54.18 28.52 -13.93
CA ALA A 10 -54.31 27.56 -12.85
C ALA A 10 -55.81 27.27 -12.56
N VAL A 11 -56.14 25.98 -12.29
CA VAL A 11 -57.07 25.47 -11.22
C VAL A 11 -58.58 25.80 -11.44
N PRO A 12 -59.60 24.92 -11.14
CA PRO A 12 -59.81 24.31 -9.83
C PRO A 12 -60.38 22.88 -9.72
N ALA A 13 -60.52 22.50 -8.44
CA ALA A 13 -60.73 21.21 -7.81
C ALA A 13 -62.19 20.69 -7.74
N ALA A 14 -62.32 19.55 -7.02
CA ALA A 14 -63.54 18.86 -6.52
C ALA A 14 -64.05 17.71 -7.43
N CYS A 15 -64.64 16.60 -6.97
CA CYS A 15 -64.79 15.90 -5.70
C CYS A 15 -65.48 14.54 -6.02
N CYS A 16 -65.41 13.57 -5.10
CA CYS A 16 -66.36 12.45 -4.89
C CYS A 16 -66.42 11.24 -5.88
N LEU A 17 -65.90 10.08 -5.40
CA LEU A 17 -66.52 8.73 -5.19
C LEU A 17 -67.69 8.23 -6.09
N PRO A 18 -68.01 6.91 -6.20
CA PRO A 18 -67.56 5.74 -5.41
C PRO A 18 -67.20 4.45 -6.21
N VAL A 19 -66.69 3.44 -5.49
CA VAL A 19 -66.50 2.02 -5.88
C VAL A 19 -67.65 1.18 -5.31
N PRO A 20 -68.17 0.14 -6.01
CA PRO A 20 -67.97 -1.28 -5.60
C PRO A 20 -67.95 -2.23 -6.82
N SER A 21 -67.65 -3.54 -6.81
CA SER A 21 -67.00 -4.47 -5.88
C SER A 21 -66.84 -5.81 -6.63
N LYS A 22 -65.73 -6.50 -6.39
CA LYS A 22 -65.55 -7.97 -6.39
C LYS A 22 -65.66 -8.74 -7.73
N VAL A 23 -64.54 -9.33 -8.14
CA VAL A 23 -64.51 -10.68 -8.71
C VAL A 23 -63.35 -11.44 -8.06
N ALA A 24 -63.63 -12.63 -7.52
CA ALA A 24 -62.68 -13.53 -6.89
C ALA A 24 -62.27 -14.63 -7.88
N GLY A 25 -61.00 -15.10 -7.85
CA GLY A 25 -60.66 -16.42 -8.39
C GLY A 25 -59.21 -16.69 -8.80
N LEU A 26 -58.53 -17.50 -7.97
CA LEU A 26 -57.44 -18.47 -8.25
C LEU A 26 -55.95 -18.05 -8.19
N PRO A 27 -55.04 -18.99 -7.80
CA PRO A 27 -54.02 -18.75 -6.77
C PRO A 27 -52.65 -18.32 -7.31
N ALA A 28 -52.09 -17.32 -6.63
CA ALA A 28 -50.80 -16.71 -6.84
C ALA A 28 -49.62 -17.48 -6.19
N THR A 29 -49.51 -18.79 -6.38
CA THR A 29 -48.45 -19.60 -5.72
C THR A 29 -47.21 -19.87 -6.58
N GLN A 30 -47.20 -19.46 -7.87
CA GLN A 30 -46.04 -19.61 -8.77
C GLN A 30 -45.14 -18.36 -8.82
N SER A 31 -45.69 -17.18 -8.46
CA SER A 31 -44.96 -15.90 -8.47
C SER A 31 -44.06 -15.71 -7.26
N ALA A 32 -44.44 -16.24 -6.08
CA ALA A 32 -43.67 -16.03 -4.86
C ALA A 32 -42.27 -16.68 -4.90
N LEU A 33 -42.16 -17.87 -5.51
CA LEU A 33 -40.89 -18.59 -5.65
C LEU A 33 -39.94 -17.90 -6.65
N ARG A 34 -40.50 -17.37 -7.75
CA ARG A 34 -39.75 -16.58 -8.75
C ARG A 34 -39.32 -15.22 -8.19
N PHE A 35 -40.18 -14.55 -7.42
CA PHE A 35 -39.83 -13.31 -6.73
C PHE A 35 -38.74 -13.54 -5.68
N ALA A 36 -38.85 -14.60 -4.87
CA ALA A 36 -37.84 -14.93 -3.87
C ALA A 36 -36.47 -15.25 -4.52
N LEU A 37 -36.46 -16.00 -5.64
CA LEU A 37 -35.24 -16.30 -6.38
C LEU A 37 -34.62 -15.03 -7.02
N CYS A 38 -35.43 -14.15 -7.61
CA CYS A 38 -34.94 -12.88 -8.18
C CYS A 38 -34.40 -11.93 -7.10
N VAL A 39 -35.03 -11.87 -5.92
CA VAL A 39 -34.53 -11.08 -4.78
C VAL A 39 -33.22 -11.66 -4.25
N PHE A 40 -33.09 -12.99 -4.18
CA PHE A 40 -31.85 -13.65 -3.74
C PHE A 40 -30.69 -13.44 -4.72
N ILE A 41 -30.96 -13.51 -6.03
CA ILE A 41 -29.96 -13.21 -7.08
C ILE A 41 -29.59 -11.73 -7.09
N ALA A 42 -30.55 -10.81 -6.89
CA ALA A 42 -30.28 -9.39 -6.77
C ALA A 42 -29.43 -9.06 -5.53
N PHE A 43 -29.67 -9.76 -4.41
CA PHE A 43 -28.88 -9.61 -3.18
C PHE A 43 -27.44 -10.11 -3.35
N PHE A 44 -27.25 -11.22 -4.08
CA PHE A 44 -25.91 -11.73 -4.42
C PHE A 44 -25.18 -10.86 -5.45
N ALA A 45 -25.89 -10.27 -6.42
CA ALA A 45 -25.30 -9.37 -7.42
C ALA A 45 -24.80 -8.05 -6.81
N LEU A 46 -25.44 -7.56 -5.74
CA LEU A 46 -24.94 -6.38 -4.98
C LEU A 46 -23.70 -6.66 -4.13
N SER A 47 -23.31 -7.94 -3.98
CA SER A 47 -22.12 -8.32 -3.18
C SER A 47 -20.84 -8.39 -4.02
N VAL A 48 -20.88 -8.05 -5.30
CA VAL A 48 -19.66 -7.84 -6.11
C VAL A 48 -18.99 -6.57 -5.61
N GLN A 49 -18.11 -6.71 -4.63
CA GLN A 49 -17.14 -5.69 -4.29
C GLN A 49 -16.22 -5.53 -5.50
N ALA A 50 -16.41 -4.45 -6.25
CA ALA A 50 -15.40 -3.98 -7.17
C ALA A 50 -14.16 -3.63 -6.32
N HIS A 51 -13.16 -4.51 -6.33
CA HIS A 51 -11.84 -4.16 -5.84
C HIS A 51 -11.30 -3.08 -6.79
N GLY A 52 -11.56 -1.82 -6.46
CA GLY A 52 -10.92 -0.68 -7.11
C GLY A 52 -9.42 -0.86 -7.03
N GLN A 53 -8.72 -0.55 -8.12
CA GLN A 53 -7.26 -0.60 -8.17
C GLN A 53 -6.71 0.28 -7.07
N GLU A 54 -5.89 -0.29 -6.20
CA GLU A 54 -5.34 0.41 -5.04
C GLU A 54 -4.52 1.62 -5.50
N THR A 55 -4.77 2.77 -4.91
CA THR A 55 -4.06 4.00 -5.26
C THR A 55 -2.61 3.95 -4.76
N THR A 56 -1.70 4.72 -5.38
CA THR A 56 -0.31 4.83 -4.91
C THR A 56 -0.25 5.27 -3.45
N SER A 57 -1.10 6.21 -3.04
CA SER A 57 -1.15 6.71 -1.66
C SER A 57 -1.52 5.62 -0.67
N GLU A 58 -2.52 4.79 -0.98
CA GLU A 58 -2.93 3.66 -0.15
C GLU A 58 -1.81 2.63 0.00
N LEU A 59 -1.12 2.28 -1.10
CA LEU A 59 0.03 1.37 -1.05
C LEU A 59 1.15 1.92 -0.18
N VAL A 60 1.52 3.19 -0.37
CA VAL A 60 2.57 3.85 0.44
C VAL A 60 2.17 3.86 1.91
N ALA A 61 0.91 4.15 2.23
CA ALA A 61 0.41 4.12 3.60
C ALA A 61 0.47 2.71 4.21
N LYS A 62 0.14 1.66 3.44
CA LYS A 62 0.28 0.26 3.90
C LYS A 62 1.73 -0.11 4.14
N VAL A 63 2.64 0.21 3.22
CA VAL A 63 4.08 -0.06 3.39
C VAL A 63 4.62 0.67 4.62
N GLN A 64 4.27 1.95 4.80
CA GLN A 64 4.65 2.72 5.98
C GLN A 64 4.10 2.11 7.26
N SER A 65 2.83 1.70 7.29
CA SER A 65 2.21 1.07 8.46
C SER A 65 2.93 -0.24 8.83
N GLN A 66 3.22 -1.10 7.85
CA GLN A 66 3.96 -2.34 8.07
C GLN A 66 5.37 -2.06 8.59
N TYR A 67 6.04 -1.06 8.01
CA TYR A 67 7.35 -0.63 8.47
C TYR A 67 7.30 -0.12 9.92
N ASP A 68 6.38 0.79 10.26
CA ASP A 68 6.25 1.41 11.59
C ASP A 68 6.00 0.37 12.68
N GLN A 69 5.21 -0.68 12.39
CA GLN A 69 4.95 -1.79 13.31
C GLN A 69 6.13 -2.77 13.43
N THR A 70 7.02 -2.81 12.44
CA THR A 70 8.17 -3.72 12.44
C THR A 70 9.28 -3.20 13.34
N ARG A 71 9.47 -3.87 14.49
CA ARG A 71 10.53 -3.53 15.46
C ARG A 71 11.91 -4.06 15.05
N SER A 72 11.98 -5.23 14.43
CA SER A 72 13.24 -5.89 14.10
C SER A 72 13.15 -6.70 12.81
N ILE A 73 14.24 -6.72 12.05
CA ILE A 73 14.39 -7.54 10.84
C ILE A 73 15.65 -8.38 10.99
N ARG A 74 15.56 -9.63 10.55
CA ARG A 74 16.71 -10.50 10.28
C ARG A 74 16.55 -11.05 8.88
N ALA A 75 17.59 -10.94 8.06
CA ALA A 75 17.57 -11.45 6.70
C ALA A 75 18.95 -11.93 6.26
N ASP A 76 18.99 -12.96 5.42
CA ASP A 76 20.14 -13.27 4.59
C ASP A 76 20.14 -12.34 3.37
N PHE A 77 21.32 -11.88 2.93
CA PHE A 77 21.45 -11.01 1.77
C PHE A 77 22.53 -11.50 0.79
N SER A 78 22.33 -11.16 -0.47
CA SER A 78 23.33 -11.21 -1.55
C SER A 78 23.20 -9.92 -2.35
N GLN A 79 24.21 -9.06 -2.29
CA GLN A 79 24.26 -7.77 -2.97
C GLN A 79 25.27 -7.84 -4.10
N GLU A 80 24.86 -7.43 -5.30
CA GLU A 80 25.76 -7.22 -6.42
C GLU A 80 25.86 -5.71 -6.71
N THR A 81 27.08 -5.17 -6.67
CA THR A 81 27.34 -3.76 -6.96
C THR A 81 28.05 -3.67 -8.30
N ARG A 82 27.42 -2.98 -9.27
CA ARG A 82 28.02 -2.69 -10.57
C ARG A 82 28.23 -1.18 -10.66
N SER A 83 29.43 -0.75 -11.04
CA SER A 83 29.72 0.65 -11.33
C SER A 83 30.12 0.79 -12.78
N ARG A 84 29.83 1.94 -13.39
CA ARG A 84 30.22 2.21 -14.79
C ARG A 84 31.74 2.25 -14.99
N ALA A 85 32.50 2.50 -13.91
CA ALA A 85 33.95 2.61 -13.91
C ALA A 85 34.67 1.29 -13.65
N ALA A 86 34.01 0.31 -13.01
CA ALA A 86 34.58 -0.99 -12.72
C ALA A 86 34.07 -2.01 -13.74
N SER A 87 34.98 -2.60 -14.51
CA SER A 87 34.68 -3.63 -15.52
C SER A 87 34.03 -4.89 -14.91
N LEU A 88 34.27 -5.13 -13.62
CA LEU A 88 33.75 -6.25 -12.85
C LEU A 88 32.93 -5.72 -11.67
N GLY A 89 31.73 -6.26 -11.48
CA GLY A 89 30.92 -6.00 -10.29
C GLY A 89 31.50 -6.67 -9.06
N THR A 90 31.19 -6.14 -7.88
CA THR A 90 31.54 -6.76 -6.59
C THR A 90 30.31 -7.41 -5.99
N THR A 91 30.48 -8.62 -5.44
CA THR A 91 29.40 -9.32 -4.72
C THR A 91 29.69 -9.32 -3.24
N ALA A 92 28.68 -9.02 -2.44
CA ALA A 92 28.71 -9.13 -0.99
C ALA A 92 27.58 -10.06 -0.50
N LYS A 93 27.87 -10.94 0.45
CA LYS A 93 26.86 -11.83 1.05
C LYS A 93 26.93 -11.79 2.56
N GLY A 94 25.84 -12.12 3.22
CA GLY A 94 25.84 -12.22 4.68
C GLY A 94 24.46 -12.18 5.31
N LYS A 95 24.43 -11.73 6.57
CA LYS A 95 23.22 -11.55 7.38
C LYS A 95 23.07 -10.11 7.82
N LEU A 96 21.87 -9.56 7.63
CA LEU A 96 21.44 -8.27 8.14
C LEU A 96 20.62 -8.49 9.42
N TYR A 97 20.91 -7.69 10.44
CA TYR A 97 20.11 -7.53 11.64
C TYR A 97 19.79 -6.07 11.81
N PHE A 98 18.51 -5.77 11.99
CA PHE A 98 18.00 -4.44 12.23
C PHE A 98 17.11 -4.47 13.45
N LEU A 99 17.27 -3.47 14.32
CA LEU A 99 16.47 -3.26 15.51
C LEU A 99 16.20 -1.76 15.67
N LYS A 100 14.92 -1.40 15.74
CA LYS A 100 14.49 -0.04 16.04
C LYS A 100 14.67 0.29 17.54
N PRO A 101 15.06 1.53 17.87
CA PRO A 101 15.63 2.55 16.98
C PRO A 101 17.15 2.34 16.76
N ARG A 102 17.66 2.73 15.58
CA ARG A 102 19.09 3.01 15.31
C ARG A 102 20.11 1.88 15.57
N ALA A 103 19.72 0.61 15.68
CA ALA A 103 20.65 -0.51 15.80
C ALA A 103 20.65 -1.35 14.53
N ILE A 104 21.81 -1.45 13.90
CA ILE A 104 21.99 -2.21 12.66
C ILE A 104 23.30 -2.98 12.72
N ARG A 105 23.29 -4.21 12.21
CA ARG A 105 24.48 -5.04 12.10
C ARG A 105 24.44 -5.81 10.79
N TRP A 106 25.52 -5.73 10.04
CA TRP A 106 25.81 -6.59 8.91
C TRP A 106 26.94 -7.54 9.28
N ASP A 107 26.66 -8.83 9.20
CA ASP A 107 27.67 -9.89 9.26
C ASP A 107 27.92 -10.37 7.83
N TYR A 108 29.01 -9.91 7.22
CA TYR A 108 29.38 -10.32 5.87
C TYR A 108 30.12 -11.66 5.92
N SER A 109 29.67 -12.60 5.10
CA SER A 109 30.39 -13.84 4.83
C SER A 109 31.42 -13.67 3.72
N GLU A 110 31.13 -12.80 2.74
CA GLU A 110 31.98 -12.54 1.56
C GLU A 110 31.92 -11.03 1.22
N PRO A 111 33.04 -10.29 1.25
CA PRO A 111 34.26 -10.62 2.02
C PRO A 111 33.95 -10.70 3.52
N LYS A 112 34.78 -11.42 4.29
CA LYS A 112 34.50 -11.63 5.72
C LYS A 112 34.75 -10.33 6.50
N GLN A 113 33.69 -9.74 7.04
CA GLN A 113 33.77 -8.52 7.86
C GLN A 113 32.46 -8.34 8.65
N GLN A 114 32.49 -7.46 9.65
CA GLN A 114 31.30 -7.14 10.45
C GLN A 114 31.17 -5.62 10.60
N PHE A 115 30.03 -5.08 10.18
CA PHE A 115 29.72 -3.66 10.33
C PHE A 115 28.57 -3.48 11.31
N VAL A 116 28.78 -2.66 12.34
CA VAL A 116 27.80 -2.42 13.40
C VAL A 116 27.60 -0.92 13.58
N ILE A 117 26.33 -0.53 13.70
CA ILE A 117 25.91 0.83 14.03
C ILE A 117 24.95 0.72 15.21
N ASN A 118 25.17 1.56 16.23
CA ASN A 118 24.19 1.81 17.27
C ASN A 118 24.08 3.32 17.53
N GLU A 119 23.32 3.70 18.56
CA GLU A 119 23.09 5.11 18.91
C GLU A 119 24.36 5.91 19.22
N LYS A 120 25.45 5.24 19.64
CA LYS A 120 26.66 5.87 20.19
C LYS A 120 27.90 5.65 19.35
N LYS A 121 27.99 4.52 18.65
CA LYS A 121 29.19 4.07 17.94
C LYS A 121 28.82 3.38 16.64
N ALA A 122 29.70 3.54 15.65
CA ALA A 122 29.73 2.73 14.46
C ALA A 122 31.14 2.18 14.25
N TRP A 123 31.24 0.91 13.88
CA TRP A 123 32.54 0.29 13.63
C TRP A 123 32.47 -0.80 12.57
N LEU A 124 33.56 -0.94 11.83
CA LEU A 124 33.81 -2.03 10.90
C LEU A 124 34.96 -2.87 11.45
N TYR A 125 34.71 -4.16 11.67
CA TYR A 125 35.74 -5.12 11.99
C TYR A 125 36.11 -5.93 10.75
N VAL A 126 37.39 -5.90 10.38
CA VAL A 126 37.96 -6.66 9.26
C VAL A 126 38.93 -7.71 9.82
N PRO A 127 38.51 -8.99 9.94
CA PRO A 127 39.32 -10.05 10.53
C PRO A 127 40.66 -10.27 9.84
N ASP A 128 40.68 -10.21 8.51
CA ASP A 128 41.88 -10.48 7.71
C ASP A 128 42.99 -9.46 7.97
N GLU A 129 42.61 -8.23 8.30
CA GLU A 129 43.51 -7.14 8.67
C GLU A 129 43.79 -7.07 10.18
N LYS A 130 42.99 -7.78 11.00
CA LYS A 130 42.97 -7.67 12.46
C LYS A 130 42.69 -6.24 12.95
N THR A 131 41.91 -5.48 12.18
CA THR A 131 41.68 -4.05 12.40
C THR A 131 40.21 -3.75 12.69
N ILE A 132 39.98 -2.78 13.57
CA ILE A 132 38.67 -2.16 13.81
C ILE A 132 38.75 -0.71 13.34
N TYR A 133 37.91 -0.36 12.39
CA TYR A 133 37.71 1.02 11.95
C TYR A 133 36.54 1.61 12.73
N LEU A 134 36.76 2.76 13.36
CA LEU A 134 35.74 3.49 14.11
C LEU A 134 35.22 4.65 13.26
N TYR A 135 33.92 4.89 13.33
CA TYR A 135 33.25 5.96 12.61
C TYR A 135 32.39 6.78 13.56
N GLU A 136 32.33 8.09 13.29
CA GLU A 136 31.38 8.97 13.95
C GLU A 136 29.96 8.64 13.47
N VAL A 137 29.07 8.36 14.42
CA VAL A 137 27.70 7.91 14.14
C VAL A 137 26.95 8.93 13.29
N ASP A 138 27.12 10.21 13.58
CA ASP A 138 26.44 11.28 12.86
C ASP A 138 26.85 11.31 11.37
N GLN A 139 28.10 10.98 11.03
CA GLN A 139 28.53 10.94 9.62
C GLN A 139 27.87 9.82 8.83
N ILE A 140 27.63 8.66 9.45
CA ILE A 140 26.98 7.52 8.79
C ILE A 140 25.48 7.70 8.73
N ILE A 141 24.89 8.14 9.84
CA ILE A 141 23.44 8.30 9.95
C ILE A 141 22.98 9.43 9.03
N ASN A 142 23.73 10.53 8.88
CA ASN A 142 23.37 11.63 7.97
C ASN A 142 23.22 11.25 6.47
N SER A 143 23.52 10.01 6.08
CA SER A 143 23.08 9.48 4.79
C SER A 143 21.55 9.40 4.72
N PRO A 144 20.89 10.03 3.72
CA PRO A 144 19.43 10.01 3.56
C PRO A 144 18.82 8.60 3.54
N ILE A 145 19.57 7.61 3.03
CA ILE A 145 19.12 6.21 2.96
C ILE A 145 19.17 5.55 4.34
N VAL A 146 20.23 5.80 5.12
CA VAL A 146 20.40 5.21 6.45
C VAL A 146 19.44 5.86 7.45
N LEU A 147 19.30 7.20 7.42
CA LEU A 147 18.30 7.92 8.20
C LEU A 147 16.88 7.57 7.78
N GLY A 148 16.57 7.59 6.49
CA GLY A 148 15.20 7.38 6.00
C GLY A 148 14.70 5.97 6.27
N PHE A 149 15.51 4.95 6.00
CA PHE A 149 15.02 3.56 5.99
C PHE A 149 15.52 2.71 7.17
N PHE A 150 16.70 3.00 7.73
CA PHE A 150 17.29 2.15 8.77
C PHE A 150 17.40 2.81 10.15
N SER A 151 16.93 4.06 10.32
CA SER A 151 16.82 4.65 11.65
C SER A 151 15.52 4.31 12.37
N GLY A 152 14.48 3.89 11.62
CA GLY A 152 13.12 3.75 12.13
C GLY A 152 12.30 5.04 12.12
N LEU A 153 12.85 6.16 11.65
CA LEU A 153 12.26 7.50 11.79
C LEU A 153 11.73 8.09 10.47
N GLY A 154 12.07 7.51 9.31
CA GLY A 154 11.70 8.11 8.03
C GLY A 154 10.24 7.88 7.63
N LYS A 155 9.69 8.88 6.96
CA LYS A 155 8.40 8.82 6.27
C LYS A 155 8.64 8.75 4.76
N LEU A 156 8.12 7.69 4.13
CA LEU A 156 8.35 7.41 2.71
C LEU A 156 7.88 8.57 1.82
N ALA A 157 6.70 9.12 2.11
CA ALA A 157 6.10 10.22 1.34
C ALA A 157 6.84 11.57 1.48
N GLU A 158 7.67 11.73 2.52
CA GLU A 158 8.50 12.93 2.70
C GLU A 158 9.87 12.81 2.03
N THR A 159 10.32 11.57 1.79
CA THR A 159 11.69 11.27 1.33
C THR A 159 11.74 10.94 -0.16
N PHE A 160 10.65 10.41 -0.73
CA PHE A 160 10.61 9.90 -2.10
C PHE A 160 9.40 10.45 -2.86
N ASP A 161 9.61 10.71 -4.15
CA ASP A 161 8.53 10.86 -5.13
C ASP A 161 8.15 9.46 -5.64
N ILE A 162 6.95 8.98 -5.29
CA ILE A 162 6.53 7.59 -5.49
C ILE A 162 5.39 7.55 -6.52
N SER A 163 5.58 6.73 -7.56
CA SER A 163 4.58 6.47 -8.60
C SER A 163 4.44 4.96 -8.84
N GLN A 164 3.26 4.53 -9.26
CA GLN A 164 3.04 3.15 -9.71
C GLN A 164 3.62 2.97 -11.11
N LEU A 165 4.33 1.86 -11.32
CA LEU A 165 4.74 1.46 -12.65
C LEU A 165 3.50 1.03 -13.47
N PRO A 166 3.49 1.31 -14.79
CA PRO A 166 2.48 0.74 -15.67
C PRO A 166 2.54 -0.79 -15.61
N PRO A 167 1.42 -1.50 -15.86
CA PRO A 167 1.43 -2.96 -15.91
C PRO A 167 2.43 -3.43 -16.99
N GLU A 168 3.32 -4.34 -16.61
CA GLU A 168 4.26 -4.97 -17.54
C GLU A 168 3.46 -5.70 -18.65
N PRO A 169 3.82 -5.53 -19.94
CA PRO A 169 3.23 -6.30 -21.01
C PRO A 169 3.62 -7.78 -20.84
N GLY A 170 2.62 -8.65 -20.73
CA GLY A 170 2.80 -10.10 -20.66
C GLY A 170 3.10 -10.74 -22.01
#